data_AF-A0A1Z1W4E4-F1
#
_entry.id   AF-A0A1Z1W4E4-F1
#
_cell.length_a   1.000
_cell.length_b   1.000
_cell.length_c   1.000
_cell.angle_alpha   90.00
_cell.angle_beta   90.00
_cell.angle_gamma   90.00
#
_symmetry.space_group_name_H-M   'P 1'
#
loop_
_entity.id
_entity.type
_entity.pdbx_description
1 polymer ?
#
loop_
_entity_poly.entity_id
_entity_poly.type
_entity_poly.pdbx_seq_one_letter_code
_entity_poly.pdbx_strand_id
1 'polypeptide(L)'
;MLSVDGVSADGSKLLLDTWPILTVEDAEYVRDLRTGSNILVSPDKDGRPGNAIDARTDAAARTVVFSGFDSAHFVADDTNGVADVFVFVRKKR
;
A
#
# COMPACT_ATOMS: atom_id res chain seq x y z
N MET A 1 6.17 -0.16 -12.81
CA MET A 1 5.22 -0.95 -13.62
C MET A 1 3.88 -0.95 -12.88
N LEU A 2 2.71 -0.92 -13.53
CA LEU A 2 1.48 -1.29 -12.80
C LEU A 2 1.47 -2.82 -12.67
N SER A 3 1.60 -3.34 -11.47
CA SER A 3 1.40 -4.77 -11.19
C SER A 3 0.20 -4.99 -10.29
N VAL A 4 -0.26 -6.25 -10.30
CA VAL A 4 -1.29 -6.75 -9.38
C VAL A 4 -0.59 -7.73 -8.46
N ASP A 5 -0.44 -7.34 -7.21
CA ASP A 5 0.33 -8.08 -6.21
C ASP A 5 -0.58 -8.98 -5.36
N GLY A 6 -1.90 -8.78 -5.46
CA GLY A 6 -2.89 -9.62 -4.80
C GLY A 6 -4.31 -9.40 -5.31
N VAL A 7 -5.16 -10.40 -5.08
CA VAL A 7 -6.59 -10.37 -5.36
C VAL A 7 -7.35 -10.88 -4.14
N SER A 8 -8.44 -10.22 -3.75
CA SER A 8 -9.31 -10.73 -2.68
C SER A 8 -9.94 -12.07 -3.08
N ALA A 9 -10.25 -12.92 -2.10
CA ALA A 9 -10.86 -14.22 -2.34
C ALA A 9 -12.21 -14.13 -3.07
N ASP A 10 -12.95 -13.03 -2.90
CA ASP A 10 -14.20 -12.75 -3.62
C ASP A 10 -13.99 -12.10 -5.00
N GLY A 11 -12.75 -11.91 -5.44
CA GLY A 11 -12.37 -11.29 -6.70
C GLY A 11 -12.74 -9.82 -6.84
N SER A 12 -13.20 -9.16 -5.76
CA SER A 12 -13.71 -7.79 -5.83
C SER A 12 -12.66 -6.71 -5.63
N LYS A 13 -11.45 -7.06 -5.17
CA LYS A 13 -10.38 -6.11 -4.86
C LYS A 13 -9.05 -6.59 -5.39
N LEU A 14 -8.24 -5.63 -5.82
CA LEU A 14 -6.84 -5.84 -6.22
C LEU A 14 -5.94 -5.03 -5.31
N LEU A 15 -4.82 -5.62 -4.90
CA LEU A 15 -3.65 -4.89 -4.41
C LEU A 15 -2.81 -4.52 -5.62
N LEU A 16 -2.52 -3.24 -5.78
CA LEU A 16 -1.81 -2.66 -6.92
C LEU A 16 -0.54 -1.96 -6.42
N ASP A 17 0.59 -2.35 -7.00
CA ASP A 17 1.81 -1.54 -7.03
C ASP A 17 1.73 -0.64 -8.27
N THR A 18 1.91 0.65 -8.06
CA THR A 18 1.48 1.68 -9.01
C THR A 18 2.58 2.57 -9.56
N TRP A 19 3.84 2.29 -9.27
CA TRP A 19 4.94 3.06 -9.84
C TRP A 19 5.07 2.87 -11.36
N PRO A 20 5.50 3.85 -12.15
CA PRO A 20 5.26 5.28 -11.99
C PRO A 20 3.90 5.70 -12.61
N ILE A 21 2.92 4.78 -12.71
CA ILE A 21 1.71 4.97 -13.54
C ILE A 21 0.64 5.81 -12.83
N LEU A 22 0.45 5.66 -11.52
CA LEU A 22 -0.55 6.44 -10.76
C LEU A 22 0.07 7.47 -9.81
N THR A 23 1.32 7.28 -9.41
CA THR A 23 2.08 8.18 -8.52
C THR A 23 3.54 8.25 -8.96
N VAL A 24 4.24 9.31 -8.57
CA VAL A 24 5.71 9.40 -8.70
C VAL A 24 6.44 8.51 -7.68
N GLU A 25 5.74 8.12 -6.61
CA GLU A 25 6.21 7.21 -5.56
C GLU A 25 5.78 5.76 -5.85
N ASP A 26 6.58 4.78 -5.42
CA ASP A 26 6.20 3.35 -5.39
C ASP A 26 5.15 3.11 -4.29
N ALA A 27 3.89 3.43 -4.58
CA ALA A 27 2.82 3.33 -3.58
C ALA A 27 1.82 2.22 -3.89
N GLU A 28 1.32 1.65 -2.80
CA GLU A 28 0.40 0.53 -2.79
C GLU A 28 -1.04 1.00 -2.65
N TYR A 29 -1.91 0.47 -3.50
CA TYR A 29 -3.33 0.78 -3.49
C TYR A 29 -4.17 -0.48 -3.47
N VAL A 30 -5.26 -0.45 -2.69
CA VAL A 30 -6.36 -1.40 -2.87
C VAL A 30 -7.41 -0.79 -3.78
N ARG A 31 -7.61 -1.39 -4.95
CA ARG A 31 -8.68 -1.02 -5.89
C ARG A 31 -9.91 -1.86 -5.65
N ASP A 32 -11.05 -1.22 -5.41
CA ASP A 32 -12.36 -1.88 -5.43
C ASP A 32 -12.89 -1.94 -6.86
N LEU A 33 -13.05 -3.16 -7.38
CA LEU A 33 -13.49 -3.39 -8.76
C LEU A 33 -15.00 -3.16 -8.95
N ARG A 34 -15.79 -3.15 -7.86
CA ARG A 34 -17.23 -2.86 -7.95
C ARG A 34 -17.49 -1.38 -8.12
N THR A 35 -16.69 -0.53 -7.47
CA THR A 35 -16.87 0.94 -7.50
C THR A 35 -15.84 1.66 -8.35
N GLY A 36 -14.75 0.99 -8.73
CA GLY A 36 -13.60 1.58 -9.42
C GLY A 36 -12.70 2.44 -8.53
N SER A 37 -12.97 2.53 -7.22
CA SER A 37 -12.25 3.40 -6.28
C SER A 37 -10.92 2.80 -5.83
N ASN A 38 -9.91 3.64 -5.64
CA ASN A 38 -8.61 3.26 -5.06
C ASN A 38 -8.49 3.78 -3.63
N ILE A 39 -7.91 2.98 -2.75
CA ILE A 39 -7.56 3.35 -1.37
C ILE A 39 -6.04 3.24 -1.24
N LEU A 40 -5.37 4.33 -0.87
CA LEU A 40 -3.95 4.30 -0.52
C LEU A 40 -3.77 3.45 0.73
N VAL A 41 -2.92 2.42 0.64
CA VAL A 41 -2.63 1.49 1.76
C VAL A 41 -1.18 1.53 2.23
N SER A 42 -0.31 2.30 1.55
CA SER A 42 1.03 2.66 2.05
C SER A 42 1.16 4.18 2.31
N PRO A 43 0.35 4.80 3.17
CA PRO A 43 0.51 6.22 3.48
C PRO A 43 1.77 6.48 4.32
N ASP A 44 2.48 7.56 4.02
CA ASP A 44 3.48 8.16 4.93
C ASP A 44 2.80 8.70 6.21
N LYS A 45 3.60 9.21 7.15
CA LYS A 45 3.09 9.78 8.40
C LYS A 45 2.10 10.95 8.22
N ASP A 46 2.11 11.61 7.06
CA ASP A 46 1.26 12.76 6.72
C ASP A 46 0.07 12.34 5.82
N GLY A 47 -0.08 11.05 5.51
CA GLY A 47 -1.14 10.52 4.65
C GLY A 47 -0.87 10.61 3.14
N ARG A 48 0.34 10.97 2.71
CA ARG A 48 0.74 10.98 1.30
C ARG A 48 1.22 9.60 0.86
N PRO A 49 1.28 9.30 -0.45
CA PRO A 49 1.87 8.05 -0.93
C PRO A 49 3.30 7.89 -0.42
N GLY A 50 3.57 6.80 0.30
CA GLY A 50 4.90 6.41 0.76
C GLY A 50 5.43 5.23 -0.04
N ASN A 51 6.74 5.25 -0.31
CA ASN A 51 7.46 4.22 -1.04
C ASN A 51 7.41 2.88 -0.28
N ALA A 52 6.72 1.92 -0.84
CA ALA A 52 6.48 0.60 -0.29
C ALA A 52 6.78 -0.47 -1.34
N ILE A 53 7.31 -1.59 -0.86
CA ILE A 53 7.61 -2.76 -1.68
C ILE A 53 7.14 -4.05 -0.98
N ASP A 54 7.16 -5.15 -1.73
CA ASP A 54 6.85 -6.50 -1.23
C ASP A 54 5.48 -6.60 -0.54
N ALA A 55 4.50 -5.83 -1.02
CA ALA A 55 3.20 -5.76 -0.38
C ALA A 55 2.42 -7.06 -0.53
N ARG A 56 1.71 -7.44 0.53
CA ARG A 56 0.81 -8.61 0.58
C ARG A 56 -0.46 -8.23 1.30
N THR A 57 -1.56 -8.87 0.92
CA THR A 57 -2.86 -8.61 1.55
C THR A 57 -3.55 -9.89 2.00
N ASP A 58 -4.43 -9.75 2.99
CA ASP A 58 -5.29 -10.85 3.42
C ASP A 58 -6.36 -11.19 2.37
N ALA A 59 -7.03 -12.33 2.56
CA ALA A 59 -8.08 -12.81 1.64
C ALA A 59 -9.25 -11.82 1.45
N ALA A 60 -9.42 -10.85 2.36
CA ALA A 60 -10.48 -9.85 2.29
C ALA A 60 -10.03 -8.50 1.71
N ALA A 61 -8.74 -8.35 1.39
CA ALA A 61 -8.09 -7.08 1.08
C ALA A 61 -8.38 -5.97 2.12
N ARG A 62 -8.36 -6.33 3.41
CA ARG A 62 -8.59 -5.44 4.57
C ARG A 62 -7.33 -5.14 5.35
N THR A 63 -6.39 -6.07 5.33
CA THR A 63 -5.07 -5.94 5.96
C THR A 63 -4.03 -5.99 4.86
N VAL A 64 -3.11 -5.03 4.84
CA VAL A 64 -1.98 -4.99 3.91
C VAL A 64 -0.72 -4.87 4.73
N VAL A 65 0.27 -5.72 4.44
CA VAL A 65 1.62 -5.65 5.01
C VAL A 65 2.57 -5.30 3.88
N PHE A 66 3.52 -4.41 4.14
CA PHE A 66 4.51 -3.99 3.15
C PHE A 66 5.82 -3.60 3.84
N SER A 67 6.91 -3.61 3.10
CA SER A 67 8.20 -3.05 3.53
C SER A 67 8.29 -1.60 3.07
N GLY A 68 8.64 -0.68 3.98
CA GLY A 68 8.77 0.75 3.69
C GLY A 68 10.16 1.26 4.04
N PHE A 69 10.70 2.17 3.22
CA PHE A 69 11.99 2.81 3.47
C PHE A 69 11.83 4.15 4.21
N ASP A 70 12.83 4.52 5.00
CA ASP A 70 12.90 5.77 5.78
C ASP A 70 12.70 7.04 4.94
N SER A 71 13.12 7.02 3.67
CA SER A 71 12.95 8.11 2.69
C SER A 71 11.49 8.49 2.44
N ALA A 72 10.56 7.58 2.73
CA ALA A 72 9.13 7.81 2.62
C ALA A 72 8.51 8.36 3.92
N HIS A 73 9.30 8.59 4.98
CA HIS A 73 8.85 9.21 6.23
C HIS A 73 7.61 8.53 6.87
N PHE A 74 7.55 7.20 6.87
CA PHE A 74 6.47 6.44 7.53
C PHE A 74 6.43 6.69 9.05
N VAL A 75 7.60 6.88 9.65
CA VAL A 75 7.78 7.21 11.07
C VAL A 75 8.58 8.50 11.16
N ALA A 76 8.20 9.38 12.09
CA ALA A 76 8.96 10.59 12.33
C ALA A 76 10.34 10.24 12.92
N ASP A 77 11.37 10.93 12.44
CA ASP A 77 12.77 10.80 12.90
C ASP A 77 13.40 9.42 12.68
N ASP A 78 12.83 8.61 11.79
CA ASP A 78 13.52 7.43 11.25
C ASP A 78 14.56 7.87 10.21
N THR A 79 15.82 7.50 10.43
CA THR A 79 16.98 8.00 9.66
C THR A 79 18.05 6.95 9.41
N ASN A 80 17.76 5.67 9.65
CA ASN A 80 18.78 4.63 9.64
C ASN A 80 19.02 4.00 8.25
N GLY A 81 18.23 4.36 7.23
CA GLY A 81 18.32 3.83 5.87
C GLY A 81 17.89 2.37 5.73
N VAL A 82 17.23 1.79 6.73
CA VAL A 82 16.80 0.38 6.77
C VAL A 82 15.30 0.30 6.54
N ALA A 83 14.87 -0.68 5.74
CA ALA A 83 13.44 -0.92 5.54
C ALA A 83 12.80 -1.54 6.79
N ASP A 84 11.64 -1.02 7.16
CA ASP A 84 10.78 -1.53 8.21
C ASP A 84 9.53 -2.20 7.63
N VAL A 85 8.88 -3.07 8.42
CA VAL A 85 7.63 -3.74 8.03
C VAL A 85 6.45 -3.01 8.66
N PHE A 86 5.54 -2.54 7.81
CA PHE A 86 4.34 -1.80 8.20
C PHE A 86 3.08 -2.61 7.93
N VAL A 87 2.01 -2.28 8.68
CA VAL A 87 0.68 -2.86 8.47
C VAL A 87 -0.37 -1.77 8.35
N PHE A 88 -1.12 -1.81 7.26
CA PHE A 88 -2.34 -1.03 7.08
C PHE A 88 -3.56 -1.89 7.37
N VAL A 89 -4.41 -1.44 8.30
CA VAL A 89 -5.66 -2.12 8.64
C VAL A 89 -6.83 -1.20 8.31
N ARG A 90 -7.66 -1.62 7.35
CA ARG A 90 -8.92 -0.93 7.06
C ARG A 90 -9.90 -1.16 8.20
N LYS A 91 -10.03 -0.18 9.08
CA LYS A 91 -11.02 -0.22 10.17
C LYS A 91 -12.43 -0.35 9.58
N LYS A 92 -13.24 -1.25 10.15
CA LYS A 92 -14.69 -1.25 9.91
C LYS A 92 -15.23 0.08 10.45
N ARG A 93 -16.02 0.79 9.64
CA ARG A 93 -16.95 1.79 10.16
C ARG A 93 -18.08 1.07 10.90
#